data_AF-A0A8S2AA27-F1
#
_entry.id   AF-A0A8S2AA27-F1
#
_cell.length_a   1.000
_cell.length_b   1.000
_cell.length_c   1.000
_cell.angle_alpha   90.00
_cell.angle_beta   90.00
_cell.angle_gamma   90.00
#
_symmetry.space_group_name_H-M   'P 1'
#
loop_
_entity.id
_entity.type
_entity.pdbx_description
1 polymer ?
#
loop_
_entity_poly.entity_id
_entity_poly.type
_entity_poly.pdbx_seq_one_letter_code
_entity_poly.pdbx_strand_id
1 'polypeptide(L)'
;MKNSVNPTINGVTGQECNPVPNSTQTICFTSDAEFVDPDPGHSFEAVEQQVFGSGSGQIPSMMGFVEQALSMPGNLSETVMKGFRPEAVPVYAELVKEFAVFDRWFSSIPGPTQPNRLFVYSATSHGSTSHVKKQLAQGYPQKTIFDSLHSNDIDFGIYFQNIPTTLFYRNLRQLKYIFNLHQYDLKFKKDAAKGKLPSLTVIEPRYFDLKGLPANDDHPSHDVANGQKLVKEVYEALRASPQWNETLLVITYDEHGGFYDHVKTPYVGIPNPDGNTGPAPGFFKFDRLGVRVPTIMVSPWIKKGTVVSEAKGPTESSEYEHSSIPATIKKLFNLSSNFLTHRDAWAATFEDVVSHLTTPRTDCPMTLPEVAPMRATEPKEDAALSEFQGEVVQLAAVLNGDHFLSSFPDEVGKKMTVKQAHEYVKGATSRFIRASKEAMKLGADKSAIVDMRSSLTTRPRNLTLMVKAVTNATANGAGGDRRGEIHKIFPVSESLARFVGQSEISFSTAMEKVKQYTDDHDLWNPENIEEILCDDNLKTIFDGKEKVVKATGGGTIEKWGFNDIVKVSEPLARFVGRSEISFVAALRKLLEYTVDHNLLDEGVTLLEFPWV
;
A
#
# COMPACT_ATOMS: atom_id res chain seq x y z
N MET A 1 -21.37 3.46 37.93
CA MET A 1 -22.23 2.62 37.07
C MET A 1 -21.50 2.46 35.75
N LYS A 2 -21.31 1.24 35.24
CA LYS A 2 -20.61 1.04 33.96
C LYS A 2 -21.40 1.73 32.85
N ASN A 3 -20.84 2.77 32.23
CA ASN A 3 -21.39 3.44 31.03
C ASN A 3 -21.13 2.58 29.77
N SER A 4 -21.37 1.27 29.86
CA SER A 4 -21.15 0.33 28.76
C SER A 4 -22.47 -0.09 28.13
N VAL A 5 -22.48 -0.18 26.80
CA VAL A 5 -23.59 -0.73 26.01
C VAL A 5 -23.89 -2.18 26.40
N ASN A 6 -22.85 -2.94 26.74
CA ASN A 6 -22.97 -4.29 27.24
C ASN A 6 -21.88 -4.56 28.30
N PRO A 7 -22.23 -4.81 29.57
CA PRO A 7 -21.27 -4.95 30.65
C PRO A 7 -20.39 -6.21 30.58
N THR A 8 -20.72 -7.17 29.69
CA THR A 8 -19.91 -8.38 29.46
C THR A 8 -18.73 -8.14 28.54
N ILE A 9 -18.72 -7.04 27.77
CA ILE A 9 -17.57 -6.64 26.96
C ILE A 9 -16.39 -6.36 27.89
N ASN A 10 -15.23 -6.91 27.57
CA ASN A 10 -13.94 -6.57 28.17
C ASN A 10 -13.51 -5.15 27.75
N GLY A 11 -14.22 -4.15 28.26
CA GLY A 11 -13.94 -2.74 28.08
C GLY A 11 -13.20 -2.13 29.26
N VAL A 12 -12.82 -0.87 29.09
CA VAL A 12 -12.24 -0.01 30.12
C VAL A 12 -13.22 0.29 31.25
N THR A 13 -12.67 0.54 32.45
CA THR A 13 -13.40 0.85 33.68
C THR A 13 -13.23 2.29 34.13
N GLY A 14 -12.28 3.02 33.53
CA GLY A 14 -11.85 4.36 33.94
C GLY A 14 -10.76 4.35 35.01
N GLN A 15 -10.25 3.18 35.38
CA GLN A 15 -9.12 3.01 36.31
C GLN A 15 -7.80 2.72 35.57
N GLU A 16 -7.88 2.52 34.26
CA GLU A 16 -6.74 2.26 33.40
C GLU A 16 -5.96 3.55 33.19
N CYS A 17 -4.69 3.59 33.62
CA CYS A 17 -3.85 4.77 33.51
C CYS A 17 -2.48 4.42 32.96
N ASN A 18 -1.91 5.31 32.16
CA ASN A 18 -0.53 5.24 31.70
C ASN A 18 0.33 6.27 32.45
N PRO A 19 1.57 5.93 32.81
CA PRO A 19 2.48 6.83 33.52
C PRO A 19 2.97 7.96 32.61
N VAL A 20 3.22 9.12 33.19
CA VAL A 20 3.99 10.19 32.54
C VAL A 20 5.48 9.94 32.81
N PRO A 21 6.34 9.81 31.78
CA PRO A 21 7.76 9.56 31.96
C PRO A 21 8.43 10.61 32.86
N ASN A 22 9.33 10.16 33.75
CA ASN A 22 10.05 11.01 34.72
C ASN A 22 9.14 11.83 35.67
N SER A 23 7.91 11.37 35.89
CA SER A 23 6.93 12.00 36.78
C SER A 23 6.22 10.95 37.63
N THR A 24 5.63 11.38 38.74
CA THR A 24 4.70 10.55 39.54
C THR A 24 3.26 10.66 39.05
N GLN A 25 3.01 11.45 38.01
CA GLN A 25 1.69 11.64 37.43
C GLN A 25 1.31 10.48 36.50
N THR A 26 0.02 10.22 36.41
CA THR A 26 -0.57 9.27 35.46
C THR A 26 -1.71 9.95 34.72
N ILE A 27 -1.92 9.57 33.47
CA ILE A 27 -3.08 9.97 32.68
C ILE A 27 -3.99 8.75 32.58
N CYS A 28 -5.23 8.88 33.05
CA CYS A 28 -6.20 7.82 33.11
C CYS A 28 -7.22 7.93 31.98
N PHE A 29 -7.80 6.79 31.59
CA PHE A 29 -8.79 6.72 30.55
C PHE A 29 -10.04 7.56 30.89
N THR A 30 -10.56 8.29 29.89
CA THR A 30 -11.84 9.00 29.98
C THR A 30 -12.70 8.78 28.74
N SER A 31 -14.04 8.82 28.89
CA SER A 31 -15.00 8.54 27.81
C SER A 31 -15.52 9.80 27.10
N ASP A 32 -14.75 10.88 27.14
CA ASP A 32 -15.09 12.21 26.62
C ASP A 32 -14.35 12.52 25.32
N ALA A 33 -13.99 11.50 24.52
CA ALA A 33 -13.41 11.74 23.20
C ALA A 33 -14.36 12.56 22.32
N GLU A 34 -13.76 13.47 21.57
CA GLU A 34 -14.41 14.30 20.56
C GLU A 34 -13.65 14.14 19.22
N PHE A 35 -13.81 15.08 18.29
CA PHE A 35 -13.01 15.12 17.07
C PHE A 35 -11.50 15.22 17.39
N VAL A 36 -10.69 14.34 16.77
CA VAL A 36 -9.25 14.24 17.05
C VAL A 36 -8.42 14.84 15.92
N ASP A 37 -7.58 15.81 16.26
CA ASP A 37 -6.60 16.48 15.40
C ASP A 37 -5.46 17.03 16.29
N PRO A 38 -4.18 16.66 16.06
CA PRO A 38 -3.66 15.84 14.96
C PRO A 38 -3.84 14.32 15.18
N ASP A 39 -3.47 13.58 14.14
CA ASP A 39 -3.43 12.13 14.09
C ASP A 39 -2.37 11.52 15.03
N PRO A 40 -2.75 10.60 15.95
CA PRO A 40 -1.79 9.93 16.84
C PRO A 40 -0.85 8.98 16.12
N GLY A 41 0.27 8.65 16.78
CA GLY A 41 1.30 7.81 16.19
C GLY A 41 0.86 6.36 16.10
N HIS A 42 0.93 5.78 14.92
CA HIS A 42 0.58 4.39 14.69
C HIS A 42 1.50 3.71 13.66
N SER A 43 2.73 4.24 13.50
CA SER A 43 3.81 3.53 12.82
C SER A 43 4.23 2.29 13.61
N PHE A 44 4.94 1.35 12.98
CA PHE A 44 5.41 0.14 13.66
C PHE A 44 6.21 0.45 14.94
N GLU A 45 7.11 1.43 14.87
CA GLU A 45 7.94 1.86 15.99
C GLU A 45 7.11 2.54 17.10
N ALA A 46 6.12 3.36 16.71
CA ALA A 46 5.21 4.00 17.66
C ALA A 46 4.39 2.94 18.41
N VAL A 47 3.80 1.98 17.70
CA VAL A 47 2.98 0.93 18.33
C VAL A 47 3.83 0.01 19.20
N GLU A 48 5.06 -0.32 18.79
CA GLU A 48 5.99 -1.06 19.64
C GLU A 48 6.28 -0.29 20.94
N GLN A 49 6.52 1.01 20.88
CA GLN A 49 6.70 1.83 22.09
C GLN A 49 5.42 1.88 22.94
N GLN A 50 4.24 1.98 22.35
CA GLN A 50 2.96 1.97 23.06
C GLN A 50 2.75 0.66 23.84
N VAL A 51 3.03 -0.47 23.19
CA VAL A 51 2.79 -1.82 23.70
C VAL A 51 3.83 -2.23 24.75
N PHE A 52 5.11 -1.90 24.54
CA PHE A 52 6.22 -2.37 25.38
C PHE A 52 6.79 -1.30 26.31
N GLY A 53 6.54 -0.01 26.05
CA GLY A 53 7.22 1.12 26.70
C GLY A 53 8.67 1.28 26.22
N SER A 54 9.42 2.20 26.82
CA SER A 54 10.87 2.35 26.55
C SER A 54 11.76 1.24 27.14
N GLY A 55 11.19 0.28 27.87
CA GLY A 55 11.92 -0.89 28.36
C GLY A 55 12.13 -1.93 27.27
N SER A 56 13.26 -2.63 27.27
CA SER A 56 13.55 -3.77 26.37
C SER A 56 12.74 -5.05 26.71
N GLY A 57 11.48 -4.88 27.13
CA GLY A 57 10.60 -5.95 27.55
C GLY A 57 10.04 -6.71 26.35
N GLN A 58 10.07 -8.05 26.41
CA GLN A 58 9.37 -8.91 25.44
C GLN A 58 7.90 -9.12 25.80
N ILE A 59 7.47 -8.63 26.97
CA ILE A 59 6.13 -8.81 27.50
C ILE A 59 5.35 -7.52 27.29
N PRO A 60 4.24 -7.53 26.53
CA PRO A 60 3.39 -6.37 26.34
C PRO A 60 2.88 -5.85 27.70
N SER A 61 3.13 -4.57 27.99
CA SER A 61 2.69 -3.88 29.20
C SER A 61 1.45 -3.03 28.95
N MET A 62 1.27 -2.53 27.72
CA MET A 62 0.25 -1.54 27.33
C MET A 62 0.38 -0.19 28.08
N MET A 63 1.58 0.14 28.56
CA MET A 63 1.83 1.30 29.42
C MET A 63 2.59 2.45 28.74
N GLY A 64 2.87 2.35 27.44
CA GLY A 64 3.69 3.31 26.71
C GLY A 64 2.93 4.33 25.87
N PHE A 65 1.60 4.37 25.91
CA PHE A 65 0.79 5.25 25.04
C PHE A 65 1.01 6.73 25.33
N VAL A 66 0.99 7.11 26.61
CA VAL A 66 1.28 8.48 27.04
C VAL A 66 2.71 8.87 26.70
N GLU A 67 3.66 7.96 26.93
CA GLU A 67 5.07 8.18 26.59
C GLU A 67 5.27 8.43 25.10
N GLN A 68 4.71 7.56 24.25
CA GLN A 68 4.84 7.70 22.80
C GLN A 68 4.16 8.98 22.31
N ALA A 69 2.97 9.31 22.83
CA ALA A 69 2.26 10.54 22.46
C ALA A 69 3.03 11.82 22.85
N LEU A 70 3.80 11.82 23.95
CA LEU A 70 4.64 12.95 24.34
C LEU A 70 5.84 13.18 23.40
N SER A 71 6.24 12.17 22.63
CA SER A 71 7.27 12.31 21.59
C SER A 71 6.75 13.00 20.32
N MET A 72 5.43 13.18 20.21
CA MET A 72 4.76 13.75 19.04
C MET A 72 4.38 15.23 19.24
N PRO A 73 4.28 15.99 18.14
CA PRO A 73 3.73 17.35 18.19
C PRO A 73 2.23 17.32 18.53
N GLY A 74 1.73 18.39 19.17
CA GLY A 74 0.28 18.61 19.35
C GLY A 74 -0.30 18.25 20.73
N ASN A 75 0.52 17.83 21.70
CA ASN A 75 0.09 17.47 23.07
C ASN A 75 -1.03 16.40 23.09
N LEU A 76 -0.76 15.25 22.49
CA LEU A 76 -1.72 14.15 22.33
C LEU A 76 -1.84 13.24 23.56
N SER A 77 -1.06 13.46 24.62
CA SER A 77 -0.94 12.53 25.76
C SER A 77 -2.24 12.26 26.49
N GLU A 78 -3.13 13.26 26.58
CA GLU A 78 -4.49 13.04 27.08
C GLU A 78 -5.38 12.41 26.01
N THR A 79 -5.32 12.91 24.78
CA THR A 79 -6.15 12.48 23.65
C THR A 79 -6.07 10.99 23.38
N VAL A 80 -4.86 10.39 23.40
CA VAL A 80 -4.68 8.96 23.17
C VAL A 80 -5.32 8.09 24.26
N MET A 81 -5.55 8.65 25.45
CA MET A 81 -6.21 7.97 26.56
C MET A 81 -7.74 8.17 26.56
N LYS A 82 -8.33 8.83 25.55
CA LYS A 82 -9.77 9.05 25.47
C LYS A 82 -10.47 8.03 24.57
N GLY A 83 -11.70 7.66 24.92
CA GLY A 83 -12.60 6.88 24.06
C GLY A 83 -13.96 7.54 23.90
N PHE A 84 -14.68 7.18 22.84
CA PHE A 84 -16.03 7.70 22.61
C PHE A 84 -17.05 7.07 23.55
N ARG A 85 -17.93 7.90 24.11
CA ARG A 85 -19.15 7.42 24.76
C ARG A 85 -20.13 6.85 23.72
N PRO A 86 -20.97 5.86 24.08
CA PRO A 86 -21.93 5.25 23.14
C PRO A 86 -22.84 6.25 22.42
N GLU A 87 -23.21 7.35 23.07
CA GLU A 87 -24.07 8.40 22.50
C GLU A 87 -23.38 9.23 21.42
N ALA A 88 -22.04 9.28 21.42
CA ALA A 88 -21.25 9.92 20.36
C ALA A 88 -21.17 9.01 19.12
N VAL A 89 -21.18 7.69 19.32
CA VAL A 89 -21.13 6.68 18.26
C VAL A 89 -22.40 5.83 18.17
N PRO A 90 -23.59 6.44 17.97
CA PRO A 90 -24.87 5.75 18.14
C PRO A 90 -25.10 4.62 17.13
N VAL A 91 -24.51 4.68 15.93
CA VAL A 91 -24.61 3.59 14.94
C VAL A 91 -23.90 2.35 15.46
N TYR A 92 -22.65 2.49 15.93
CA TYR A 92 -21.89 1.39 16.49
C TYR A 92 -22.53 0.87 17.78
N ALA A 93 -23.01 1.77 18.64
CA ALA A 93 -23.72 1.39 19.86
C ALA A 93 -24.97 0.54 19.57
N GLU A 94 -25.75 0.88 18.54
CA GLU A 94 -26.92 0.09 18.14
C GLU A 94 -26.52 -1.28 17.58
N LEU A 95 -25.52 -1.33 16.68
CA LEU A 95 -25.05 -2.60 16.12
C LEU A 95 -24.52 -3.56 17.18
N VAL A 96 -23.79 -3.05 18.19
CA VAL A 96 -23.30 -3.85 19.32
C VAL A 96 -24.45 -4.37 20.20
N LYS A 97 -25.53 -3.60 20.40
CA LYS A 97 -26.72 -4.09 21.12
C LYS A 97 -27.44 -5.18 20.33
N GLU A 98 -27.48 -5.03 19.01
CA GLU A 98 -28.34 -5.84 18.14
C GLU A 98 -27.66 -7.10 17.62
N PHE A 99 -26.34 -7.14 17.51
CA PHE A 99 -25.64 -8.24 16.86
C PHE A 99 -24.45 -8.73 17.68
N ALA A 100 -23.34 -9.11 17.05
CA ALA A 100 -22.15 -9.62 17.70
C ALA A 100 -21.02 -8.59 17.67
N VAL A 101 -20.31 -8.45 18.79
CA VAL A 101 -19.04 -7.72 18.88
C VAL A 101 -17.95 -8.65 19.38
N PHE A 102 -16.76 -8.52 18.80
CA PHE A 102 -15.55 -9.20 19.26
C PHE A 102 -14.82 -8.26 20.19
N ASP A 103 -14.56 -8.71 21.42
CA ASP A 103 -13.79 -7.95 22.40
C ASP A 103 -12.35 -8.46 22.55
N ARG A 104 -11.93 -9.36 21.65
CA ARG A 104 -10.55 -9.85 21.48
C ARG A 104 -10.20 -10.13 20.01
N TRP A 105 -10.35 -9.12 19.15
CA TRP A 105 -9.85 -9.16 17.77
C TRP A 105 -8.62 -8.26 17.64
N PHE A 106 -7.48 -8.77 17.18
CA PHE A 106 -6.21 -8.03 17.15
C PHE A 106 -5.79 -7.67 15.72
N SER A 107 -5.10 -6.54 15.56
CA SER A 107 -4.37 -6.29 14.32
C SER A 107 -3.24 -7.33 14.17
N SER A 108 -2.95 -7.75 12.94
CA SER A 108 -2.03 -8.88 12.68
C SER A 108 -0.57 -8.56 13.02
N ILE A 109 -0.20 -7.28 13.05
CA ILE A 109 1.10 -6.78 13.50
C ILE A 109 0.94 -5.45 14.26
N PRO A 110 1.88 -5.11 15.17
CA PRO A 110 1.90 -3.81 15.85
C PRO A 110 2.41 -2.72 14.90
N GLY A 111 1.58 -2.28 13.95
CA GLY A 111 2.01 -1.33 12.93
C GLY A 111 0.86 -0.76 12.09
N PRO A 112 1.21 -0.05 11.02
CA PRO A 112 0.29 0.85 10.35
C PRO A 112 -0.71 0.11 9.43
N THR A 113 -1.56 0.90 8.79
CA THR A 113 -2.65 0.48 7.90
C THR A 113 -2.26 -0.59 6.89
N GLN A 114 -1.29 -0.33 6.01
CA GLN A 114 -1.10 -1.20 4.84
C GLN A 114 -0.60 -2.61 5.16
N PRO A 115 0.42 -2.81 6.00
CA PRO A 115 0.80 -4.15 6.44
C PRO A 115 -0.40 -4.93 7.01
N ASN A 116 -1.21 -4.31 7.87
CA ASN A 116 -2.38 -4.97 8.46
C ASN A 116 -3.48 -5.27 7.42
N ARG A 117 -3.76 -4.36 6.48
CA ARG A 117 -4.68 -4.62 5.36
C ARG A 117 -4.19 -5.74 4.45
N LEU A 118 -2.87 -5.96 4.34
CA LEU A 118 -2.34 -7.10 3.58
C LEU A 118 -2.67 -8.45 4.27
N PHE A 119 -2.67 -8.51 5.60
CA PHE A 119 -3.09 -9.73 6.30
C PHE A 119 -4.57 -10.08 6.05
N VAL A 120 -5.46 -9.08 5.95
CA VAL A 120 -6.90 -9.28 5.73
C VAL A 120 -7.21 -10.17 4.51
N TYR A 121 -6.45 -10.05 3.42
CA TYR A 121 -6.74 -10.80 2.19
C TYR A 121 -5.66 -11.80 1.78
N SER A 122 -4.49 -11.79 2.41
CA SER A 122 -3.39 -12.68 2.05
C SER A 122 -2.75 -13.40 3.23
N ALA A 123 -3.19 -13.13 4.47
CA ALA A 123 -2.64 -13.69 5.71
C ALA A 123 -1.13 -13.44 5.90
N THR A 124 -0.55 -12.48 5.16
CA THR A 124 0.83 -12.02 5.29
C THR A 124 0.98 -10.61 4.72
N SER A 125 1.89 -9.82 5.29
CA SER A 125 2.36 -8.57 4.68
C SER A 125 3.57 -8.77 3.76
N HIS A 126 3.99 -10.02 3.53
CA HIS A 126 5.17 -10.39 2.75
C HIS A 126 6.46 -9.71 3.26
N GLY A 127 6.65 -9.75 4.58
CA GLY A 127 7.80 -9.17 5.26
C GLY A 127 7.71 -7.67 5.54
N SER A 128 6.61 -7.00 5.17
CA SER A 128 6.46 -5.56 5.38
C SER A 128 5.94 -5.23 6.78
N THR A 129 6.65 -4.35 7.49
CA THR A 129 6.20 -3.72 8.75
C THR A 129 5.75 -2.28 8.54
N SER A 130 6.03 -1.72 7.37
CA SER A 130 5.67 -0.37 6.94
C SER A 130 5.57 -0.34 5.42
N HIS A 131 5.40 0.84 4.85
CA HIS A 131 5.32 0.99 3.40
C HIS A 131 6.65 0.73 2.68
N VAL A 132 6.69 -0.33 1.88
CA VAL A 132 7.87 -0.69 1.07
C VAL A 132 7.68 -0.24 -0.39
N LYS A 133 8.32 0.87 -0.75
CA LYS A 133 8.24 1.52 -2.07
C LYS A 133 8.49 0.57 -3.25
N LYS A 134 9.51 -0.29 -3.15
CA LYS A 134 9.84 -1.29 -4.18
C LYS A 134 8.70 -2.31 -4.38
N GLN A 135 8.11 -2.80 -3.29
CA GLN A 135 7.01 -3.73 -3.34
C GLN A 135 5.73 -3.06 -3.85
N LEU A 136 5.49 -1.79 -3.51
CA LEU A 136 4.39 -1.02 -4.08
C LEU A 136 4.47 -0.95 -5.62
N ALA A 137 5.64 -0.57 -6.14
CA ALA A 137 5.87 -0.45 -7.58
C ALA A 137 5.64 -1.78 -8.31
N GLN A 138 6.19 -2.87 -7.76
CA GLN A 138 6.04 -4.21 -8.33
C GLN A 138 4.64 -4.80 -8.10
N GLY A 139 3.94 -4.34 -7.07
CA GLY A 139 2.79 -5.02 -6.47
C GLY A 139 3.22 -6.17 -5.57
N TYR A 140 2.54 -6.29 -4.44
CA TYR A 140 2.76 -7.35 -3.46
C TYR A 140 2.47 -8.73 -4.09
N PRO A 141 3.44 -9.69 -4.07
CA PRO A 141 3.39 -10.89 -4.89
C PRO A 141 2.59 -12.04 -4.29
N GLN A 142 2.21 -11.96 -3.02
CA GLN A 142 1.55 -13.04 -2.30
C GLN A 142 0.18 -13.39 -2.90
N LYS A 143 -0.17 -14.68 -2.79
CA LYS A 143 -1.49 -15.18 -3.17
C LYS A 143 -2.55 -14.60 -2.24
N THR A 144 -3.72 -14.26 -2.79
CA THR A 144 -4.83 -13.70 -2.03
C THR A 144 -5.99 -14.67 -1.90
N ILE A 145 -6.92 -14.38 -0.99
CA ILE A 145 -8.19 -15.10 -0.88
C ILE A 145 -9.02 -14.96 -2.16
N PHE A 146 -8.91 -13.84 -2.88
CA PHE A 146 -9.56 -13.63 -4.18
C PHE A 146 -9.06 -14.63 -5.24
N ASP A 147 -7.76 -14.96 -5.23
CA ASP A 147 -7.21 -16.00 -6.11
C ASP A 147 -7.82 -17.37 -5.79
N SER A 148 -8.01 -17.67 -4.51
CA SER A 148 -8.62 -18.92 -4.03
C SER A 148 -10.11 -19.01 -4.34
N LEU A 149 -10.87 -17.90 -4.23
CA LEU A 149 -12.27 -17.84 -4.64
C LEU A 149 -12.41 -18.06 -6.15
N HIS A 150 -11.59 -17.35 -6.94
CA HIS A 150 -11.59 -17.47 -8.38
C HIS A 150 -11.28 -18.90 -8.86
N SER A 151 -10.32 -19.60 -8.24
CA SER A 151 -10.00 -20.99 -8.61
C SER A 151 -11.09 -21.99 -8.24
N ASN A 152 -12.09 -21.59 -7.44
CA ASN A 152 -13.24 -22.40 -7.07
C ASN A 152 -14.54 -21.89 -7.72
N ASP A 153 -14.44 -21.03 -8.74
CA ASP A 153 -15.58 -20.42 -9.44
C ASP A 153 -16.54 -19.65 -8.51
N ILE A 154 -16.00 -19.06 -7.43
CA ILE A 154 -16.75 -18.23 -6.49
C ILE A 154 -16.49 -16.75 -6.80
N ASP A 155 -17.57 -16.00 -6.99
CA ASP A 155 -17.50 -14.60 -7.38
C ASP A 155 -17.22 -13.67 -6.18
N PHE A 156 -16.55 -12.55 -6.47
CA PHE A 156 -16.29 -11.49 -5.51
C PHE A 156 -16.46 -10.12 -6.14
N GLY A 157 -16.71 -9.09 -5.34
CA GLY A 157 -16.84 -7.71 -5.79
C GLY A 157 -16.16 -6.74 -4.85
N ILE A 158 -15.49 -5.74 -5.41
CA ILE A 158 -14.78 -4.70 -4.67
C ILE A 158 -15.41 -3.36 -5.03
N TYR A 159 -16.13 -2.79 -4.06
CA TYR A 159 -16.89 -1.54 -4.21
C TYR A 159 -16.12 -0.41 -3.51
N PHE A 160 -15.54 0.49 -4.29
CA PHE A 160 -14.62 1.51 -3.78
C PHE A 160 -15.08 2.94 -4.12
N GLN A 161 -14.72 3.91 -3.26
CA GLN A 161 -15.06 5.32 -3.45
C GLN A 161 -13.91 6.18 -4.03
N ASN A 162 -12.64 5.83 -3.79
CA ASN A 162 -11.49 6.53 -4.38
C ASN A 162 -10.65 5.62 -5.28
N ILE A 163 -10.05 4.61 -4.69
CA ILE A 163 -9.22 3.59 -5.35
C ILE A 163 -9.47 2.25 -4.63
N PRO A 164 -9.45 1.10 -5.31
CA PRO A 164 -9.39 -0.19 -4.63
C PRO A 164 -7.97 -0.43 -4.15
N THR A 165 -7.75 -0.39 -2.83
CA THR A 165 -6.47 -0.69 -2.19
C THR A 165 -6.07 -2.16 -2.28
N THR A 166 -7.01 -3.04 -2.62
CA THR A 166 -6.65 -4.39 -3.13
C THR A 166 -5.71 -4.38 -4.35
N LEU A 167 -5.60 -3.27 -5.10
CA LEU A 167 -4.60 -3.11 -6.16
C LEU A 167 -3.15 -2.97 -5.66
N PHE A 168 -2.91 -2.90 -4.34
CA PHE A 168 -1.56 -3.10 -3.79
C PHE A 168 -1.03 -4.51 -4.12
N TYR A 169 -1.89 -5.52 -4.19
CA TYR A 169 -1.52 -6.85 -4.66
C TYR A 169 -1.29 -6.87 -6.17
N ARG A 170 -0.19 -7.49 -6.59
CA ARG A 170 0.13 -7.66 -8.00
C ARG A 170 -0.94 -8.48 -8.73
N ASN A 171 -1.46 -9.54 -8.11
CA ASN A 171 -2.45 -10.42 -8.73
C ASN A 171 -3.79 -9.71 -9.02
N LEU A 172 -4.19 -8.78 -8.16
CA LEU A 172 -5.44 -8.03 -8.31
C LEU A 172 -5.37 -6.97 -9.43
N ARG A 173 -4.17 -6.72 -9.98
CA ARG A 173 -3.98 -5.89 -11.18
C ARG A 173 -4.20 -6.67 -12.49
N GLN A 174 -4.39 -7.99 -12.43
CA GLN A 174 -4.60 -8.82 -13.63
C GLN A 174 -5.95 -8.55 -14.30
N LEU A 175 -5.99 -8.65 -15.63
CA LEU A 175 -7.17 -8.36 -16.44
C LEU A 175 -8.40 -9.20 -16.08
N LYS A 176 -8.22 -10.43 -15.60
CA LYS A 176 -9.31 -11.33 -15.17
C LYS A 176 -10.18 -10.75 -14.05
N TYR A 177 -9.64 -9.84 -13.22
CA TYR A 177 -10.36 -9.25 -12.09
C TYR A 177 -10.91 -7.84 -12.36
N ILE A 178 -10.68 -7.29 -13.55
CA ILE A 178 -11.03 -5.88 -13.81
C ILE A 178 -12.53 -5.60 -13.73
N PHE A 179 -13.35 -6.62 -13.97
CA PHE A 179 -14.81 -6.52 -13.91
C PHE A 179 -15.37 -6.70 -12.50
N ASN A 180 -14.57 -7.16 -11.55
CA ASN A 180 -14.90 -7.26 -10.12
C ASN A 180 -14.72 -5.91 -9.39
N LEU A 181 -14.17 -4.89 -10.06
CA LEU A 181 -13.98 -3.55 -9.51
C LEU A 181 -15.18 -2.65 -9.83
N HIS A 182 -15.81 -2.11 -8.79
CA HIS A 182 -17.06 -1.35 -8.89
C HIS A 182 -16.93 0.00 -8.17
N GLN A 183 -17.44 1.06 -8.80
CA GLN A 183 -17.62 2.35 -8.13
C GLN A 183 -18.76 2.21 -7.12
N TYR A 184 -18.47 2.37 -5.83
CA TYR A 184 -19.43 2.17 -4.74
C TYR A 184 -20.71 2.97 -4.96
N ASP A 185 -20.59 4.29 -5.14
CA ASP A 185 -21.72 5.23 -5.25
C ASP A 185 -22.69 4.89 -6.41
N LEU A 186 -22.21 4.20 -7.45
CA LEU A 186 -23.01 3.86 -8.64
C LEU A 186 -23.58 2.44 -8.61
N LYS A 187 -22.97 1.53 -7.84
CA LYS A 187 -23.19 0.09 -7.99
C LYS A 187 -23.70 -0.59 -6.74
N PHE A 188 -23.16 -0.26 -5.56
CA PHE A 188 -23.39 -1.06 -4.35
C PHE A 188 -24.89 -1.17 -4.01
N LYS A 189 -25.58 -0.04 -3.77
CA LYS A 189 -27.01 -0.02 -3.47
C LYS A 189 -27.87 -0.67 -4.55
N LYS A 190 -27.49 -0.50 -5.83
CA LYS A 190 -28.21 -1.06 -6.97
C LYS A 190 -28.09 -2.59 -7.01
N ASP A 191 -26.90 -3.11 -6.75
CA ASP A 191 -26.65 -4.56 -6.74
C ASP A 191 -27.29 -5.19 -5.48
N ALA A 192 -27.19 -4.53 -4.32
CA ALA A 192 -27.87 -4.92 -3.08
C ALA A 192 -29.40 -5.00 -3.25
N ALA A 193 -30.03 -3.95 -3.77
CA ALA A 193 -31.49 -3.90 -3.98
C ALA A 193 -31.99 -4.95 -4.98
N LYS A 194 -31.11 -5.43 -5.87
CA LYS A 194 -31.44 -6.46 -6.87
C LYS A 194 -31.08 -7.88 -6.42
N GLY A 195 -30.49 -8.05 -5.25
CA GLY A 195 -29.98 -9.34 -4.80
C GLY A 195 -28.85 -9.87 -5.68
N LYS A 196 -27.92 -8.99 -6.09
CA LYS A 196 -26.81 -9.29 -7.00
C LYS A 196 -25.44 -9.04 -6.39
N LEU A 197 -25.34 -8.92 -5.06
CA LEU A 197 -24.03 -8.83 -4.42
C LEU A 197 -23.29 -10.17 -4.56
N PRO A 198 -22.00 -10.17 -4.93
CA PRO A 198 -21.17 -11.37 -4.98
C PRO A 198 -20.98 -12.03 -3.60
N SER A 199 -20.55 -13.30 -3.61
CA SER A 199 -20.32 -14.11 -2.40
C SER A 199 -19.33 -13.47 -1.42
N LEU A 200 -18.27 -12.84 -1.92
CA LEU A 200 -17.44 -11.93 -1.14
C LEU A 200 -17.59 -10.50 -1.67
N THR A 201 -18.13 -9.60 -0.86
CA THR A 201 -18.27 -8.18 -1.18
C THR A 201 -17.38 -7.36 -0.25
N VAL A 202 -16.46 -6.58 -0.83
CA VAL A 202 -15.56 -5.66 -0.10
C VAL A 202 -16.01 -4.23 -0.32
N ILE A 203 -16.15 -3.46 0.76
CA ILE A 203 -16.44 -2.02 0.73
C ILE A 203 -15.17 -1.28 1.10
N GLU A 204 -14.72 -0.37 0.23
CA GLU A 204 -13.59 0.51 0.50
C GLU A 204 -14.06 1.98 0.62
N PRO A 205 -13.76 2.64 1.75
CA PRO A 205 -14.24 3.99 2.04
C PRO A 205 -13.51 5.05 1.20
N ARG A 206 -13.86 6.31 1.48
CA ARG A 206 -13.22 7.51 0.99
C ARG A 206 -12.13 7.95 1.97
N TYR A 207 -10.91 8.08 1.43
CA TYR A 207 -9.70 8.41 2.18
C TYR A 207 -9.30 9.88 2.09
N PHE A 208 -9.86 10.64 1.14
CA PHE A 208 -9.55 12.06 0.95
C PHE A 208 -10.68 12.94 1.48
N ASP A 209 -10.38 13.83 2.42
CA ASP A 209 -11.36 14.67 3.11
C ASP A 209 -11.60 16.00 2.38
N LEU A 210 -12.70 16.07 1.64
CA LEU A 210 -13.06 17.22 0.79
C LEU A 210 -14.36 17.87 1.24
N LYS A 211 -14.53 19.18 1.01
CA LYS A 211 -15.70 19.96 1.49
C LYS A 211 -17.07 19.41 1.05
N GLY A 212 -17.17 18.85 -0.16
CA GLY A 212 -18.40 18.21 -0.67
C GLY A 212 -18.39 16.69 -0.65
N LEU A 213 -17.24 16.08 -0.38
CA LEU A 213 -17.02 14.63 -0.39
C LEU A 213 -16.10 14.28 0.79
N PRO A 214 -16.58 14.39 2.03
CA PRO A 214 -15.74 14.21 3.21
C PRO A 214 -15.30 12.76 3.33
N ALA A 215 -14.11 12.53 3.90
CA ALA A 215 -13.63 11.18 4.17
C ALA A 215 -14.55 10.47 5.19
N ASN A 216 -14.60 9.14 5.12
CA ASN A 216 -15.54 8.31 5.88
C ASN A 216 -14.93 6.96 6.28
N ASP A 217 -13.63 6.95 6.54
CA ASP A 217 -12.80 5.80 6.92
C ASP A 217 -12.48 5.76 8.43
N ASP A 218 -13.06 6.67 9.23
CA ASP A 218 -12.83 6.85 10.67
C ASP A 218 -11.38 7.19 11.08
N HIS A 219 -10.49 7.47 10.12
CA HIS A 219 -9.10 7.83 10.40
C HIS A 219 -8.97 9.28 10.90
N PRO A 220 -8.24 9.60 11.98
CA PRO A 220 -7.97 10.99 12.37
C PRO A 220 -7.17 11.76 11.31
N SER A 221 -7.48 12.99 10.93
CA SER A 221 -8.48 13.91 11.47
C SER A 221 -9.73 13.98 10.61
N HIS A 222 -10.27 12.82 10.20
CA HIS A 222 -11.58 12.70 9.59
C HIS A 222 -12.66 12.59 10.67
N ASP A 223 -13.84 13.11 10.37
CA ASP A 223 -14.97 13.06 11.30
C ASP A 223 -15.56 11.65 11.33
N VAL A 224 -15.45 10.95 12.47
CA VAL A 224 -16.00 9.60 12.68
C VAL A 224 -17.52 9.53 12.49
N ALA A 225 -18.22 10.68 12.53
CA ALA A 225 -19.61 10.75 12.12
C ALA A 225 -19.83 10.29 10.66
N ASN A 226 -18.86 10.50 9.79
CA ASN A 226 -18.97 10.10 8.37
C ASN A 226 -18.74 8.60 8.17
N GLY A 227 -17.83 7.95 8.93
CA GLY A 227 -17.70 6.50 8.89
C GLY A 227 -18.95 5.80 9.44
N GLN A 228 -19.53 6.31 10.53
CA GLN A 228 -20.84 5.85 10.99
C GLN A 228 -21.94 5.96 9.92
N LYS A 229 -21.97 7.05 9.15
CA LYS A 229 -22.92 7.21 8.02
C LYS A 229 -22.68 6.18 6.92
N LEU A 230 -21.42 5.86 6.59
CA LEU A 230 -21.10 4.81 5.63
C LEU A 230 -21.59 3.45 6.13
N VAL A 231 -21.33 3.11 7.39
CA VAL A 231 -21.78 1.85 7.99
C VAL A 231 -23.31 1.76 8.03
N LYS A 232 -23.99 2.84 8.42
CA LYS A 232 -25.46 2.94 8.36
C LYS A 232 -25.98 2.72 6.94
N GLU A 233 -25.39 3.37 5.94
CA GLU A 233 -25.76 3.20 4.54
C GLU A 233 -25.60 1.75 4.06
N VAL A 234 -24.47 1.11 4.39
CA VAL A 234 -24.20 -0.29 4.05
C VAL A 234 -25.20 -1.21 4.73
N TYR A 235 -25.40 -1.05 6.04
CA TYR A 235 -26.36 -1.84 6.81
C TYR A 235 -27.76 -1.74 6.24
N GLU A 236 -28.29 -0.53 6.03
CA GLU A 236 -29.66 -0.33 5.59
C GLU A 236 -29.88 -0.85 4.15
N ALA A 237 -28.87 -0.74 3.28
CA ALA A 237 -28.92 -1.34 1.95
C ALA A 237 -28.98 -2.88 1.99
N LEU A 238 -28.20 -3.51 2.87
CA LEU A 238 -28.22 -4.96 3.06
C LEU A 238 -29.51 -5.41 3.75
N ARG A 239 -29.98 -4.66 4.75
CA ARG A 239 -31.21 -4.96 5.50
C ARG A 239 -32.46 -4.93 4.63
N ALA A 240 -32.47 -4.05 3.62
CA ALA A 240 -33.52 -3.96 2.61
C ALA A 240 -33.32 -4.91 1.42
N SER A 241 -32.17 -5.59 1.33
CA SER A 241 -31.86 -6.51 0.24
C SER A 241 -32.64 -7.81 0.35
N PRO A 242 -33.07 -8.43 -0.78
CA PRO A 242 -33.55 -9.81 -0.77
C PRO A 242 -32.49 -10.82 -0.29
N GLN A 243 -31.19 -10.46 -0.29
CA GLN A 243 -30.10 -11.30 0.23
C GLN A 243 -29.85 -11.16 1.73
N TRP A 244 -30.65 -10.38 2.48
CA TRP A 244 -30.42 -10.14 3.92
C TRP A 244 -30.22 -11.42 4.74
N ASN A 245 -31.08 -12.43 4.51
CA ASN A 245 -30.99 -13.71 5.23
C ASN A 245 -29.83 -14.60 4.78
N GLU A 246 -29.09 -14.20 3.74
CA GLU A 246 -27.91 -14.91 3.21
C GLU A 246 -26.63 -14.08 3.44
N THR A 247 -26.72 -12.98 4.19
CA THR A 247 -25.64 -12.03 4.37
C THR A 247 -25.05 -12.11 5.77
N LEU A 248 -23.72 -12.10 5.82
CA LEU A 248 -22.93 -11.73 6.99
C LEU A 248 -22.13 -10.48 6.64
N LEU A 249 -22.41 -9.37 7.32
CA LEU A 249 -21.59 -8.15 7.27
C LEU A 249 -20.58 -8.20 8.40
N VAL A 250 -19.29 -8.03 8.07
CA VAL A 250 -18.20 -7.87 9.02
C VAL A 250 -17.67 -6.44 8.90
N ILE A 251 -17.68 -5.71 10.01
CA ILE A 251 -17.11 -4.36 10.13
C ILE A 251 -15.88 -4.50 11.02
N THR A 252 -14.71 -4.16 10.50
CA THR A 252 -13.44 -4.25 11.24
C THR A 252 -12.51 -3.10 10.83
N TYR A 253 -11.46 -2.90 11.61
CA TYR A 253 -10.47 -1.85 11.41
C TYR A 253 -9.10 -2.46 11.15
N ASP A 254 -8.27 -1.79 10.36
CA ASP A 254 -6.92 -2.25 10.04
C ASP A 254 -5.97 -2.17 11.24
N GLU A 255 -6.05 -1.12 12.04
CA GLU A 255 -5.26 -0.91 13.25
C GLU A 255 -6.02 -0.03 14.26
N HIS A 256 -5.38 0.39 15.36
CA HIS A 256 -6.04 1.02 16.52
C HIS A 256 -5.97 2.56 16.54
N GLY A 257 -5.37 3.19 15.54
CA GLY A 257 -5.23 4.63 15.38
C GLY A 257 -4.29 5.31 16.39
N GLY A 258 -3.47 4.54 17.10
CA GLY A 258 -2.60 5.06 18.17
C GLY A 258 -3.32 5.30 19.52
N PHE A 259 -4.61 4.97 19.63
CA PHE A 259 -5.40 5.14 20.85
C PHE A 259 -5.23 3.99 21.86
N TYR A 260 -5.37 4.30 23.13
CA TYR A 260 -5.16 3.35 24.22
C TYR A 260 -6.10 2.14 24.17
N ASP A 261 -5.55 0.95 24.38
CA ASP A 261 -6.28 -0.27 24.72
C ASP A 261 -5.59 -0.97 25.90
N HIS A 262 -6.37 -1.48 26.86
CA HIS A 262 -5.84 -2.12 28.06
C HIS A 262 -5.52 -3.61 27.88
N VAL A 263 -5.98 -4.22 26.78
CA VAL A 263 -5.81 -5.65 26.54
C VAL A 263 -4.42 -5.92 26.00
N LYS A 264 -3.67 -6.69 26.79
CA LYS A 264 -2.36 -7.21 26.42
C LYS A 264 -2.39 -7.88 25.04
N THR A 265 -1.51 -7.45 24.14
CA THR A 265 -1.41 -8.05 22.80
C THR A 265 -0.89 -9.49 22.87
N PRO A 266 -1.38 -10.41 22.01
CA PRO A 266 -0.85 -11.76 21.91
C PRO A 266 0.59 -11.79 21.40
N TYR A 267 1.46 -12.55 22.09
CA TYR A 267 2.89 -12.64 21.79
C TYR A 267 3.48 -14.06 21.96
N VAL A 268 2.62 -15.06 22.22
CA VAL A 268 3.01 -16.47 22.41
C VAL A 268 2.28 -17.37 21.41
N GLY A 269 3.00 -18.28 20.76
CA GLY A 269 2.41 -19.31 19.89
C GLY A 269 1.93 -18.81 18.52
N ILE A 270 2.21 -17.55 18.18
CA ILE A 270 1.81 -16.93 16.92
C ILE A 270 2.82 -17.32 15.82
N PRO A 271 2.40 -18.07 14.77
CA PRO A 271 3.32 -18.63 13.80
C PRO A 271 3.64 -17.61 12.71
N ASN A 272 4.93 -17.35 12.44
CA ASN A 272 5.33 -16.56 11.27
C ASN A 272 4.60 -17.05 10.01
N PRO A 273 3.94 -16.16 9.24
CA PRO A 273 3.04 -16.57 8.17
C PRO A 273 3.74 -17.34 7.05
N ASP A 274 4.90 -16.87 6.59
CA ASP A 274 5.50 -17.28 5.31
C ASP A 274 7.04 -17.42 5.35
N GLY A 275 7.64 -17.33 6.53
CA GLY A 275 9.08 -17.39 6.76
C GLY A 275 9.82 -16.07 6.54
N ASN A 276 9.15 -15.01 6.09
CA ASN A 276 9.78 -13.70 5.89
C ASN A 276 9.99 -12.97 7.23
N THR A 277 10.99 -12.10 7.27
CA THR A 277 11.22 -11.17 8.38
C THR A 277 11.02 -9.73 7.93
N GLY A 278 10.76 -8.86 8.90
CA GLY A 278 10.74 -7.42 8.71
C GLY A 278 12.06 -6.88 8.16
N PRO A 279 12.06 -5.65 7.63
CA PRO A 279 13.28 -5.00 7.20
C PRO A 279 14.26 -4.76 8.37
N ALA A 280 15.53 -4.54 8.03
CA ALA A 280 16.54 -4.06 8.97
C ALA A 280 16.15 -2.69 9.55
N PRO A 281 16.60 -2.34 10.77
CA PRO A 281 17.44 -3.16 11.66
C PRO A 281 16.63 -4.13 12.54
N GLY A 282 15.30 -4.02 12.58
CA GLY A 282 14.46 -4.74 13.54
C GLY A 282 14.25 -6.22 13.23
N PHE A 283 14.29 -6.63 11.95
CA PHE A 283 14.06 -8.03 11.52
C PHE A 283 12.85 -8.68 12.18
N PHE A 284 11.74 -7.95 12.25
CA PHE A 284 10.53 -8.39 12.94
C PHE A 284 10.10 -9.78 12.47
N LYS A 285 9.90 -10.70 13.41
CA LYS A 285 9.67 -12.12 13.09
C LYS A 285 8.22 -12.47 12.80
N PHE A 286 7.30 -11.50 12.91
CA PHE A 286 5.87 -11.76 12.77
C PHE A 286 5.37 -12.84 13.75
N ASP A 287 5.96 -12.93 14.94
CA ASP A 287 5.64 -13.89 16.00
C ASP A 287 4.85 -13.26 17.17
N ARG A 288 4.29 -12.07 16.93
CA ARG A 288 3.34 -11.36 17.81
C ARG A 288 2.33 -10.57 17.00
N LEU A 289 1.20 -10.26 17.63
CA LEU A 289 0.12 -9.45 17.08
C LEU A 289 0.21 -7.99 17.56
N GLY A 290 -0.57 -7.13 16.94
CA GLY A 290 -0.75 -5.74 17.35
C GLY A 290 -1.88 -5.54 18.37
N VAL A 291 -2.30 -4.30 18.50
CA VAL A 291 -3.33 -3.86 19.45
C VAL A 291 -4.71 -4.37 19.01
N ARG A 292 -5.60 -4.55 19.98
CA ARG A 292 -7.00 -4.92 19.73
C ARG A 292 -7.69 -3.85 18.87
N VAL A 293 -8.51 -4.30 17.93
CA VAL A 293 -9.34 -3.46 17.06
C VAL A 293 -10.82 -3.84 17.19
N PRO A 294 -11.76 -2.89 16.98
CA PRO A 294 -13.18 -3.23 16.97
C PRO A 294 -13.52 -4.16 15.81
N THR A 295 -14.27 -5.24 16.09
CA THR A 295 -14.87 -6.07 15.04
C THR A 295 -16.32 -6.37 15.39
N ILE A 296 -17.24 -6.03 14.48
CA ILE A 296 -18.68 -6.22 14.63
C ILE A 296 -19.18 -7.13 13.51
N MET A 297 -19.93 -8.17 13.87
CA MET A 297 -20.59 -9.07 12.93
C MET A 297 -22.10 -8.84 12.96
N VAL A 298 -22.68 -8.67 11.77
CA VAL A 298 -24.10 -8.34 11.57
C VAL A 298 -24.73 -9.34 10.62
N SER A 299 -25.74 -10.06 11.11
CA SER A 299 -26.52 -11.04 10.35
C SER A 299 -27.81 -11.36 11.12
N PRO A 300 -28.93 -11.68 10.46
CA PRO A 300 -30.14 -12.13 11.16
C PRO A 300 -29.95 -13.49 11.85
N TRP A 301 -28.87 -14.21 11.57
CA TRP A 301 -28.53 -15.47 12.22
C TRP A 301 -27.79 -15.32 13.55
N ILE A 302 -27.54 -14.08 13.99
CA ILE A 302 -26.80 -13.79 15.22
C ILE A 302 -27.78 -13.41 16.33
N LYS A 303 -27.63 -14.03 17.50
CA LYS A 303 -28.41 -13.66 18.70
C LYS A 303 -28.10 -12.23 19.12
N LYS A 304 -29.14 -11.49 19.52
CA LYS A 304 -29.02 -10.11 20.01
C LYS A 304 -28.02 -9.97 21.15
N GLY A 305 -27.14 -8.97 21.07
CA GLY A 305 -26.17 -8.61 22.12
C GLY A 305 -25.09 -9.67 22.37
N THR A 306 -24.67 -10.39 21.33
CA THR A 306 -23.63 -11.42 21.44
C THR A 306 -22.27 -10.74 21.65
N VAL A 307 -21.51 -11.23 22.64
CA VAL A 307 -20.10 -10.85 22.82
C VAL A 307 -19.25 -12.08 22.57
N VAL A 308 -18.33 -11.96 21.61
CA VAL A 308 -17.38 -13.01 21.26
C VAL A 308 -16.04 -12.63 21.88
N SER A 309 -15.61 -13.43 22.87
CA SER A 309 -14.38 -13.16 23.62
C SER A 309 -13.29 -14.16 23.27
N GLU A 310 -13.25 -15.32 23.94
CA GLU A 310 -12.19 -16.30 23.71
C GLU A 310 -12.26 -16.89 22.30
N ALA A 311 -11.12 -16.87 21.62
CA ALA A 311 -10.97 -17.38 20.29
C ALA A 311 -11.03 -18.91 20.26
N LYS A 312 -11.78 -19.45 19.29
CA LYS A 312 -11.86 -20.89 19.04
C LYS A 312 -11.12 -21.20 17.74
N GLY A 313 -9.85 -21.53 17.86
CA GLY A 313 -9.03 -21.88 16.70
C GLY A 313 -8.41 -23.28 16.78
N PRO A 314 -7.59 -23.64 15.79
CA PRO A 314 -6.92 -24.94 15.72
C PRO A 314 -5.93 -25.21 16.86
N THR A 315 -5.49 -24.18 17.60
CA THR A 315 -4.58 -24.30 18.74
C THR A 315 -5.09 -23.49 19.94
N GLU A 316 -4.61 -23.79 21.14
CA GLU A 316 -4.93 -23.01 22.35
C GLU A 316 -4.43 -21.56 22.27
N SER A 317 -3.40 -21.31 21.45
CA SER A 317 -2.86 -19.96 21.23
C SER A 317 -3.59 -19.17 20.15
N SER A 318 -4.50 -19.80 19.40
CA SER A 318 -5.19 -19.16 18.28
C SER A 318 -6.00 -17.96 18.75
N GLU A 319 -5.89 -16.85 18.03
CA GLU A 319 -6.62 -15.61 18.32
C GLU A 319 -7.50 -15.22 17.12
N TYR A 320 -8.44 -14.31 17.35
CA TYR A 320 -9.08 -13.58 16.25
C TYR A 320 -8.18 -12.43 15.82
N GLU A 321 -7.77 -12.42 14.55
CA GLU A 321 -6.98 -11.36 13.92
C GLU A 321 -7.28 -11.29 12.43
N HIS A 322 -6.64 -10.40 11.66
CA HIS A 322 -7.05 -10.18 10.27
C HIS A 322 -7.03 -11.43 9.39
N SER A 323 -6.16 -12.40 9.67
CA SER A 323 -6.13 -13.69 8.94
C SER A 323 -7.26 -14.64 9.34
N SER A 324 -8.05 -14.34 10.39
CA SER A 324 -9.33 -15.00 10.66
C SER A 324 -10.34 -14.82 9.54
N ILE A 325 -10.26 -13.72 8.77
CA ILE A 325 -11.12 -13.48 7.61
C ILE A 325 -10.87 -14.52 6.50
N PRO A 326 -9.66 -14.66 5.92
CA PRO A 326 -9.39 -15.66 4.90
C PRO A 326 -9.53 -17.10 5.43
N ALA A 327 -9.22 -17.36 6.70
CA ALA A 327 -9.45 -18.65 7.34
C ALA A 327 -10.94 -19.02 7.36
N THR A 328 -11.80 -18.07 7.76
CA THR A 328 -13.24 -18.28 7.82
C THR A 328 -13.85 -18.38 6.42
N ILE A 329 -13.42 -17.56 5.45
CA ILE A 329 -13.86 -17.66 4.06
C ILE A 329 -13.53 -19.03 3.47
N LYS A 330 -12.30 -19.53 3.72
CA LYS A 330 -11.90 -20.87 3.30
C LYS A 330 -12.83 -21.95 3.85
N LYS A 331 -13.22 -21.84 5.13
CA LYS A 331 -14.10 -22.81 5.79
C LYS A 331 -15.55 -22.70 5.32
N LEU A 332 -16.10 -21.48 5.29
CA LEU A 332 -17.48 -21.20 4.87
C LEU A 332 -17.77 -21.69 3.46
N PHE A 333 -16.85 -21.43 2.53
CA PHE A 333 -17.01 -21.82 1.12
C PHE A 333 -16.37 -23.17 0.78
N ASN A 334 -15.82 -23.88 1.77
CA ASN A 334 -15.16 -25.17 1.60
C ASN A 334 -14.13 -25.16 0.44
N LEU A 335 -13.26 -24.15 0.42
CA LEU A 335 -12.33 -23.95 -0.69
C LEU A 335 -11.33 -25.10 -0.79
N SER A 336 -11.13 -25.60 -2.01
CA SER A 336 -10.22 -26.71 -2.32
C SER A 336 -8.74 -26.38 -2.11
N SER A 337 -8.35 -25.10 -2.20
CA SER A 337 -6.98 -24.67 -2.00
C SER A 337 -6.57 -24.79 -0.54
N ASN A 338 -5.29 -25.04 -0.25
CA ASN A 338 -4.74 -24.90 1.10
C ASN A 338 -4.96 -23.50 1.69
N PHE A 339 -4.76 -23.36 3.01
CA PHE A 339 -4.58 -22.06 3.64
C PHE A 339 -3.49 -21.26 2.89
N LEU A 340 -3.61 -19.93 2.90
CA LEU A 340 -2.70 -19.03 2.19
C LEU A 340 -1.31 -19.07 2.82
N THR A 341 -1.24 -19.21 4.14
CA THR A 341 -0.02 -19.13 4.96
C THR A 341 -0.17 -20.02 6.21
N HIS A 342 0.84 -20.01 7.09
CA HIS A 342 0.69 -20.59 8.43
C HIS A 342 -0.21 -19.74 9.35
N ARG A 343 -0.41 -18.46 9.06
CA ARG A 343 -1.16 -17.55 9.92
C ARG A 343 -2.66 -17.81 9.85
N ASP A 344 -3.25 -17.90 8.66
CA ASP A 344 -4.66 -18.27 8.49
C ASP A 344 -4.93 -19.76 8.81
N ALA A 345 -3.92 -20.62 8.72
CA ALA A 345 -4.03 -21.99 9.25
C ALA A 345 -4.10 -22.05 10.79
N TRP A 346 -3.61 -21.02 11.48
CA TRP A 346 -3.60 -20.91 12.94
C TRP A 346 -4.71 -20.02 13.49
N ALA A 347 -5.16 -19.01 12.74
CA ALA A 347 -6.16 -18.05 13.19
C ALA A 347 -7.49 -18.73 13.55
N ALA A 348 -8.18 -18.20 14.55
CA ALA A 348 -9.53 -18.67 14.88
C ALA A 348 -10.53 -18.29 13.77
N THR A 349 -11.55 -19.12 13.58
CA THR A 349 -12.62 -18.87 12.61
C THR A 349 -13.94 -18.53 13.34
N PHE A 350 -14.84 -17.82 12.66
CA PHE A 350 -16.02 -17.22 13.29
C PHE A 350 -17.36 -17.63 12.63
N GLU A 351 -17.37 -18.67 11.81
CA GLU A 351 -18.60 -19.18 11.21
C GLU A 351 -19.58 -19.78 12.23
N ASP A 352 -19.09 -20.20 13.41
CA ASP A 352 -19.94 -20.73 14.47
C ASP A 352 -20.92 -19.66 15.01
N VAL A 353 -20.53 -18.39 14.99
CA VAL A 353 -21.34 -17.25 15.46
C VAL A 353 -22.69 -17.14 14.76
N VAL A 354 -22.77 -17.51 13.47
CA VAL A 354 -24.01 -17.51 12.68
C VAL A 354 -24.74 -18.86 12.70
N SER A 355 -24.22 -19.85 13.42
CA SER A 355 -24.79 -21.21 13.46
C SER A 355 -25.69 -21.47 14.68
N HIS A 356 -25.76 -20.54 15.63
CA HIS A 356 -26.47 -20.75 16.90
C HIS A 356 -27.99 -20.68 16.80
N LEU A 357 -28.53 -20.08 15.74
CA LEU A 357 -29.97 -19.97 15.51
C LEU A 357 -30.41 -20.94 14.41
N THR A 358 -31.57 -21.56 14.60
CA THR A 358 -32.19 -22.45 13.58
C THR A 358 -33.05 -21.72 12.57
N THR A 359 -33.44 -20.47 12.86
CA THR A 359 -34.19 -19.59 11.96
C THR A 359 -33.64 -18.16 12.06
N PRO A 360 -33.61 -17.39 10.94
CA PRO A 360 -33.16 -16.01 10.97
C PRO A 360 -34.11 -15.15 11.81
N ARG A 361 -33.56 -14.21 12.55
CA ARG A 361 -34.31 -13.22 13.30
C ARG A 361 -35.14 -12.32 12.38
N THR A 362 -36.34 -12.01 12.82
CA THR A 362 -37.26 -11.09 12.15
C THR A 362 -37.31 -9.71 12.80
N ASP A 363 -36.62 -9.53 13.94
CA ASP A 363 -36.62 -8.32 14.76
C ASP A 363 -35.42 -7.39 14.52
N CYS A 364 -34.57 -7.69 13.54
CA CYS A 364 -33.42 -6.84 13.21
C CYS A 364 -33.87 -5.44 12.75
N PRO A 365 -33.27 -4.34 13.26
CA PRO A 365 -33.69 -2.97 12.95
C PRO A 365 -33.75 -2.70 11.45
N MET A 366 -34.76 -2.00 10.97
CA MET A 366 -34.83 -1.59 9.56
C MET A 366 -33.92 -0.41 9.25
N THR A 367 -33.69 0.45 10.24
CA THR A 367 -32.87 1.66 10.15
C THR A 367 -32.01 1.79 11.40
N LEU A 368 -30.82 2.38 11.27
CA LEU A 368 -29.96 2.71 12.41
C LEU A 368 -30.17 4.17 12.86
N PRO A 369 -29.69 4.58 14.06
CA PRO A 369 -29.80 5.95 14.53
C PRO A 369 -29.16 6.98 13.59
N GLU A 370 -29.67 8.21 13.65
CA GLU A 370 -29.06 9.35 12.96
C GLU A 370 -27.75 9.78 13.63
N VAL A 371 -26.84 10.32 12.84
CA VAL A 371 -25.48 10.68 13.28
C VAL A 371 -25.24 12.17 13.12
N ALA A 372 -24.96 12.84 14.23
CA ALA A 372 -24.55 14.23 14.24
C ALA A 372 -23.05 14.36 13.88
N PRO A 373 -22.63 15.35 13.08
CA PRO A 373 -21.23 15.67 12.89
C PRO A 373 -20.53 15.94 14.23
N MET A 374 -19.31 15.43 14.41
CA MET A 374 -18.47 15.76 15.58
C MET A 374 -17.55 16.93 15.31
N ARG A 375 -17.11 17.08 14.06
CA ARG A 375 -16.22 18.17 13.67
C ARG A 375 -17.01 19.47 13.50
N ALA A 376 -16.54 20.53 14.14
CA ALA A 376 -17.12 21.87 14.03
C ALA A 376 -16.66 22.65 12.79
N THR A 377 -15.54 22.24 12.18
CA THR A 377 -14.89 22.90 11.04
C THR A 377 -15.11 22.15 9.72
N GLU A 378 -14.87 22.85 8.61
CA GLU A 378 -14.87 22.24 7.28
C GLU A 378 -13.65 21.29 7.09
N PRO A 379 -13.76 20.30 6.17
CA PRO A 379 -12.61 19.56 5.66
C PRO A 379 -11.42 20.43 5.26
N LYS A 380 -10.21 20.01 5.64
CA LYS A 380 -8.95 20.69 5.30
C LYS A 380 -8.41 20.20 3.94
N GLU A 381 -9.16 20.46 2.87
CA GLU A 381 -8.82 19.94 1.53
C GLU A 381 -7.51 20.50 0.92
N ASP A 382 -7.00 21.60 1.48
CA ASP A 382 -5.73 22.24 1.11
C ASP A 382 -4.55 21.81 1.99
N ALA A 383 -4.76 20.92 2.97
CA ALA A 383 -3.70 20.39 3.83
C ALA A 383 -2.76 19.45 3.09
N ALA A 384 -1.61 19.18 3.71
CA ALA A 384 -0.72 18.10 3.31
C ALA A 384 -1.40 16.73 3.51
N LEU A 385 -0.90 15.72 2.80
CA LEU A 385 -1.43 14.36 2.85
C LEU A 385 -1.05 13.67 4.17
N SER A 386 -1.94 12.80 4.66
CA SER A 386 -1.55 11.78 5.64
C SER A 386 -0.58 10.77 5.02
N GLU A 387 0.09 9.97 5.86
CA GLU A 387 0.98 8.89 5.40
C GLU A 387 0.24 7.96 4.44
N PHE A 388 -0.92 7.45 4.85
CA PHE A 388 -1.72 6.54 4.05
C PHE A 388 -2.26 7.18 2.75
N GLN A 389 -2.68 8.45 2.78
CA GLN A 389 -3.05 9.17 1.55
C GLN A 389 -1.86 9.26 0.58
N GLY A 390 -0.64 9.49 1.09
CA GLY A 390 0.59 9.45 0.31
C GLY A 390 0.83 8.09 -0.35
N GLU A 391 0.63 6.99 0.37
CA GLU A 391 0.75 5.63 -0.17
C GLU A 391 -0.28 5.35 -1.27
N VAL A 392 -1.51 5.81 -1.09
CA VAL A 392 -2.58 5.73 -2.11
C VAL A 392 -2.21 6.52 -3.37
N VAL A 393 -1.62 7.72 -3.22
CA VAL A 393 -1.11 8.51 -4.36
C VAL A 393 0.02 7.77 -5.08
N GLN A 394 0.93 7.14 -4.34
CA GLN A 394 2.02 6.36 -4.95
C GLN A 394 1.48 5.12 -5.68
N LEU A 395 0.48 4.41 -5.13
CA LEU A 395 -0.22 3.33 -5.85
C LEU A 395 -0.81 3.86 -7.16
N ALA A 396 -1.54 4.98 -7.11
CA ALA A 396 -2.12 5.60 -8.28
C ALA A 396 -1.05 5.96 -9.33
N ALA A 397 0.11 6.46 -8.90
CA ALA A 397 1.23 6.75 -9.79
C ALA A 397 1.79 5.51 -10.48
N VAL A 398 1.90 4.39 -9.76
CA VAL A 398 2.27 3.10 -10.34
C VAL A 398 1.27 2.67 -11.40
N LEU A 399 -0.03 2.69 -11.07
CA LEU A 399 -1.11 2.32 -12.00
C LEU A 399 -1.19 3.25 -13.21
N ASN A 400 -0.75 4.51 -13.07
CA ASN A 400 -0.71 5.48 -14.17
C ASN A 400 0.56 5.40 -15.03
N GLY A 401 1.56 4.62 -14.62
CA GLY A 401 2.86 4.56 -15.31
C GLY A 401 3.84 5.68 -14.96
N ASP A 402 3.53 6.48 -13.94
CA ASP A 402 4.36 7.61 -13.50
C ASP A 402 5.49 7.17 -12.57
N HIS A 403 5.53 5.91 -12.15
CA HIS A 403 6.60 5.34 -11.33
C HIS A 403 7.96 5.25 -12.04
N PHE A 404 8.00 5.52 -13.36
CA PHE A 404 9.23 5.64 -14.15
C PHE A 404 9.80 7.07 -14.17
N LEU A 405 9.10 8.05 -13.59
CA LEU A 405 9.59 9.42 -13.47
C LEU A 405 10.60 9.50 -12.32
N SER A 406 11.60 10.37 -12.46
CA SER A 406 12.61 10.64 -11.42
C SER A 406 11.99 11.16 -10.11
N SER A 407 10.77 11.71 -10.17
CA SER A 407 10.01 12.15 -9.01
C SER A 407 9.43 11.00 -8.19
N PHE A 408 9.36 9.78 -8.72
CA PHE A 408 8.96 8.60 -7.97
C PHE A 408 10.20 7.94 -7.33
N PRO A 409 10.12 7.47 -6.08
CA PRO A 409 8.97 7.55 -5.16
C PRO A 409 8.94 8.82 -4.29
N ASP A 410 10.01 9.62 -4.30
CA ASP A 410 10.27 10.56 -3.20
C ASP A 410 9.59 11.92 -3.34
N GLU A 411 9.20 12.37 -4.53
CA GLU A 411 8.53 13.66 -4.76
C GLU A 411 7.03 13.51 -5.05
N VAL A 412 6.59 12.32 -5.47
CA VAL A 412 5.18 12.03 -5.79
C VAL A 412 4.34 12.16 -4.52
N GLY A 413 3.39 13.11 -4.53
CA GLY A 413 2.47 13.37 -3.42
C GLY A 413 2.95 14.38 -2.38
N LYS A 414 4.27 14.58 -2.19
CA LYS A 414 4.81 15.48 -1.15
C LYS A 414 4.34 16.93 -1.25
N LYS A 415 4.06 17.41 -2.46
CA LYS A 415 3.64 18.79 -2.74
C LYS A 415 2.15 18.89 -3.11
N MET A 416 1.42 17.77 -3.04
CA MET A 416 -0.01 17.77 -3.35
C MET A 416 -0.82 18.13 -2.10
N THR A 417 -1.85 18.94 -2.29
CA THR A 417 -2.91 19.04 -1.29
C THR A 417 -3.81 17.80 -1.33
N VAL A 418 -4.57 17.56 -0.26
CA VAL A 418 -5.60 16.50 -0.19
C VAL A 418 -6.51 16.52 -1.44
N LYS A 419 -6.95 17.70 -1.86
CA LYS A 419 -7.77 17.90 -3.06
C LYS A 419 -7.04 17.51 -4.36
N GLN A 420 -5.81 17.94 -4.53
CA GLN A 420 -5.01 17.61 -5.73
C GLN A 420 -4.74 16.11 -5.81
N ALA A 421 -4.42 15.49 -4.67
CA ALA A 421 -4.21 14.06 -4.57
C ALA A 421 -5.48 13.26 -4.89
N HIS A 422 -6.65 13.68 -4.40
CA HIS A 422 -7.93 13.06 -4.76
C HIS A 422 -8.14 13.03 -6.28
N GLU A 423 -8.00 14.18 -6.95
CA GLU A 423 -8.21 14.29 -8.40
C GLU A 423 -7.21 13.45 -9.18
N TYR A 424 -5.95 13.44 -8.74
CA TYR A 424 -4.91 12.60 -9.34
C TYR A 424 -5.25 11.10 -9.23
N VAL A 425 -5.57 10.63 -8.02
CA VAL A 425 -5.88 9.21 -7.72
C VAL A 425 -7.11 8.75 -8.49
N LYS A 426 -8.19 9.54 -8.48
CA LYS A 426 -9.42 9.26 -9.23
C LYS A 426 -9.16 9.16 -10.73
N GLY A 427 -8.38 10.10 -11.28
CA GLY A 427 -8.01 10.12 -12.68
C GLY A 427 -7.15 8.92 -13.08
N ALA A 428 -6.11 8.60 -12.32
CA ALA A 428 -5.21 7.48 -12.54
C ALA A 428 -5.96 6.14 -12.50
N THR A 429 -6.76 5.92 -11.45
CA THR A 429 -7.58 4.71 -11.28
C THR A 429 -8.54 4.51 -12.46
N SER A 430 -9.23 5.58 -12.86
CA SER A 430 -10.15 5.55 -14.01
C SER A 430 -9.45 5.20 -15.32
N ARG A 431 -8.25 5.75 -15.57
CA ARG A 431 -7.45 5.44 -16.75
C ARG A 431 -6.99 3.99 -16.77
N PHE A 432 -6.46 3.49 -15.66
CA PHE A 432 -6.04 2.09 -15.51
C PHE A 432 -7.20 1.12 -15.77
N ILE A 433 -8.35 1.36 -15.14
CA ILE A 433 -9.54 0.50 -15.31
C ILE A 433 -10.05 0.53 -16.76
N ARG A 434 -10.09 1.71 -17.39
CA ARG A 434 -10.52 1.84 -18.78
C ARG A 434 -9.56 1.11 -19.72
N ALA A 435 -8.26 1.33 -19.58
CA ALA A 435 -7.25 0.67 -20.41
C ALA A 435 -7.31 -0.85 -20.27
N SER A 436 -7.50 -1.35 -19.05
CA SER A 436 -7.66 -2.78 -18.77
C SER A 436 -8.91 -3.38 -19.40
N LYS A 437 -10.05 -2.67 -19.36
CA LYS A 437 -11.27 -3.10 -20.05
C LYS A 437 -11.12 -3.11 -21.57
N GLU A 438 -10.43 -2.13 -22.14
CA GLU A 438 -10.13 -2.11 -23.59
C GLU A 438 -9.16 -3.24 -23.98
N ALA A 439 -8.12 -3.51 -23.19
CA ALA A 439 -7.22 -4.63 -23.42
C ALA A 439 -7.97 -5.97 -23.46
N MET A 440 -8.90 -6.19 -22.52
CA MET A 440 -9.78 -7.37 -22.52
C MET A 440 -10.64 -7.46 -23.79
N LYS A 441 -11.21 -6.34 -24.26
CA LYS A 441 -11.98 -6.32 -25.53
C LYS A 441 -11.12 -6.64 -26.76
N LEU A 442 -9.84 -6.28 -26.73
CA LEU A 442 -8.87 -6.57 -27.78
C LEU A 442 -8.31 -8.01 -27.72
N GLY A 443 -8.78 -8.85 -26.80
CA GLY A 443 -8.35 -10.25 -26.68
C GLY A 443 -7.01 -10.44 -25.97
N ALA A 444 -6.59 -9.48 -25.13
CA ALA A 444 -5.43 -9.65 -24.27
C ALA A 444 -5.60 -10.84 -23.31
N ASP A 445 -4.48 -11.46 -22.92
CA ASP A 445 -4.48 -12.55 -21.95
C ASP A 445 -5.09 -12.11 -20.61
N LYS A 446 -5.98 -12.94 -20.06
CA LYS A 446 -6.67 -12.62 -18.80
C LYS A 446 -5.72 -12.52 -17.60
N SER A 447 -4.55 -13.16 -17.65
CA SER A 447 -3.51 -13.07 -16.62
C SER A 447 -2.56 -11.87 -16.81
N ALA A 448 -2.65 -11.15 -17.93
CA ALA A 448 -1.84 -9.96 -18.17
C ALA A 448 -2.20 -8.82 -17.21
N ILE A 449 -1.25 -7.93 -17.00
CA ILE A 449 -1.42 -6.65 -16.29
C ILE A 449 -1.16 -5.54 -17.31
N VAL A 450 -2.04 -4.53 -17.36
CA VAL A 450 -1.78 -3.37 -18.23
C VAL A 450 -0.64 -2.55 -17.67
N ASP A 451 0.39 -2.38 -18.49
CA ASP A 451 1.50 -1.46 -18.23
C ASP A 451 1.20 -0.11 -18.89
N MET A 452 0.88 0.88 -18.07
CA MET A 452 0.61 2.24 -18.52
C MET A 452 1.94 2.97 -18.72
N ARG A 453 2.05 3.78 -19.78
CA ARG A 453 3.19 4.69 -19.97
C ARG A 453 2.83 6.07 -19.45
N SER A 454 3.76 6.73 -18.76
CA SER A 454 3.55 8.09 -18.29
C SER A 454 3.13 9.02 -19.42
N SER A 455 2.11 9.84 -19.16
CA SER A 455 1.51 10.78 -20.12
C SER A 455 2.47 11.88 -20.58
N LEU A 456 3.63 12.04 -19.94
CA LEU A 456 4.70 12.93 -20.42
C LEU A 456 5.34 12.46 -21.73
N THR A 457 5.01 11.25 -22.21
CA THR A 457 5.45 10.73 -23.51
C THR A 457 4.43 10.85 -24.64
N THR A 458 3.25 11.44 -24.42
CA THR A 458 2.24 11.59 -25.48
C THR A 458 2.26 12.98 -26.12
N ARG A 459 2.79 13.06 -27.36
CA ARG A 459 2.50 14.15 -28.32
C ARG A 459 0.98 14.32 -28.52
N PRO A 460 0.50 15.52 -28.87
CA PRO A 460 -0.92 15.74 -29.09
C PRO A 460 -1.40 15.16 -30.44
N ARG A 461 -2.63 14.62 -30.38
CA ARG A 461 -3.60 14.31 -31.45
C ARG A 461 -3.56 12.91 -32.11
N ASN A 462 -4.78 12.38 -32.18
CA ASN A 462 -5.30 11.15 -32.78
C ASN A 462 -5.09 9.84 -32.01
N LEU A 463 -6.17 9.41 -31.36
CA LEU A 463 -6.31 8.14 -30.65
C LEU A 463 -6.06 6.96 -31.59
N THR A 464 -4.98 6.23 -31.34
CA THR A 464 -4.92 4.78 -31.53
C THR A 464 -4.16 4.23 -30.34
N LEU A 465 -4.88 3.64 -29.37
CA LEU A 465 -4.26 3.01 -28.19
C LEU A 465 -3.44 1.81 -28.66
N MET A 466 -2.11 1.88 -28.58
CA MET A 466 -1.27 0.69 -28.66
C MET A 466 -1.24 0.00 -27.29
N VAL A 467 -2.11 -1.00 -27.12
CA VAL A 467 -2.06 -1.95 -26.00
C VAL A 467 -1.05 -3.04 -26.36
N LYS A 468 0.04 -3.16 -25.58
CA LYS A 468 0.96 -4.30 -25.71
C LYS A 468 0.59 -5.35 -24.66
N ALA A 469 -0.22 -6.32 -25.04
CA ALA A 469 -0.47 -7.51 -24.22
C ALA A 469 0.71 -8.47 -24.37
N VAL A 470 1.22 -9.01 -23.26
CA VAL A 470 2.24 -10.06 -23.26
C VAL A 470 1.53 -11.40 -23.06
N THR A 471 1.48 -12.24 -24.09
CA THR A 471 1.01 -13.63 -24.04
C THR A 471 2.21 -14.58 -24.10
N ASN A 472 2.27 -15.58 -23.22
CA ASN A 472 3.23 -16.68 -23.28
C ASN A 472 2.57 -17.89 -23.95
N ALA A 473 2.94 -18.20 -25.19
CA ALA A 473 2.82 -19.54 -25.77
C ALA A 473 3.85 -19.75 -26.90
N THR A 474 4.48 -20.91 -26.88
CA THR A 474 5.64 -21.35 -27.67
C THR A 474 5.35 -21.57 -29.16
N ALA A 475 6.16 -20.97 -30.06
CA ALA A 475 6.89 -21.63 -31.17
C ALA A 475 7.55 -20.60 -32.11
N ASN A 476 8.89 -20.66 -32.16
CA ASN A 476 9.82 -20.25 -33.23
C ASN A 476 9.53 -19.01 -34.08
N GLY A 477 10.26 -17.93 -33.79
CA GLY A 477 10.50 -16.82 -34.71
C GLY A 477 11.08 -15.59 -34.01
N ALA A 478 12.39 -15.40 -34.17
CA ALA A 478 13.20 -14.21 -33.89
C ALA A 478 12.52 -13.05 -33.08
N GLY A 479 12.88 -12.94 -31.80
CA GLY A 479 12.56 -11.78 -30.96
C GLY A 479 13.32 -11.82 -29.64
N GLY A 480 14.29 -10.91 -29.48
CA GLY A 480 15.32 -10.93 -28.43
C GLY A 480 14.81 -10.70 -27.00
N ASP A 481 15.27 -11.59 -26.12
CA ASP A 481 15.18 -11.56 -24.66
C ASP A 481 16.19 -10.54 -24.08
N ARG A 482 15.72 -9.57 -23.28
CA ARG A 482 16.55 -8.58 -22.56
C ARG A 482 16.92 -9.03 -21.14
N ARG A 483 17.10 -10.32 -20.92
CA ARG A 483 17.79 -10.85 -19.72
C ARG A 483 19.20 -11.38 -20.01
N GLY A 484 19.66 -11.31 -21.26
CA GLY A 484 21.01 -11.72 -21.68
C GLY A 484 22.05 -10.60 -21.85
N GLU A 485 21.72 -9.32 -21.59
CA GLU A 485 22.60 -8.18 -21.96
C GLU A 485 23.76 -7.94 -20.98
N ILE A 486 23.68 -8.39 -19.72
CA ILE A 486 24.68 -8.09 -18.67
C ILE A 486 25.93 -9.00 -18.76
N HIS A 487 25.78 -10.16 -19.39
CA HIS A 487 26.85 -11.15 -19.62
C HIS A 487 27.34 -11.19 -21.07
N LYS A 488 26.78 -10.33 -21.94
CA LYS A 488 27.20 -10.25 -23.34
C LYS A 488 28.53 -9.51 -23.42
N ILE A 489 29.47 -10.07 -24.17
CA ILE A 489 30.79 -9.49 -24.40
C ILE A 489 30.66 -8.41 -25.47
N PHE A 490 31.18 -7.21 -25.20
CA PHE A 490 31.19 -6.10 -26.14
C PHE A 490 32.62 -5.59 -26.34
N PRO A 491 32.97 -5.07 -27.53
CA PRO A 491 34.19 -4.30 -27.69
C PRO A 491 34.14 -3.03 -26.83
N VAL A 492 35.27 -2.69 -26.22
CA VAL A 492 35.40 -1.54 -25.31
C VAL A 492 36.33 -0.46 -25.87
N SER A 493 36.28 0.75 -25.29
CA SER A 493 37.17 1.85 -25.68
C SER A 493 38.64 1.48 -25.49
N GLU A 494 39.54 2.12 -26.23
CA GLU A 494 40.98 1.82 -26.15
C GLU A 494 41.54 2.06 -24.73
N SER A 495 41.08 3.12 -24.05
CA SER A 495 41.45 3.40 -22.65
C SER A 495 40.99 2.29 -21.71
N LEU A 496 39.74 1.83 -21.85
CA LEU A 496 39.22 0.74 -21.02
C LEU A 496 39.89 -0.58 -21.36
N ALA A 497 40.19 -0.84 -22.63
CA ALA A 497 40.90 -2.03 -23.09
C ALA A 497 42.31 -2.12 -22.50
N ARG A 498 43.05 -0.98 -22.46
CA ARG A 498 44.36 -0.90 -21.81
C ARG A 498 44.26 -1.11 -20.30
N PHE A 499 43.22 -0.59 -19.65
CA PHE A 499 43.01 -0.74 -18.22
C PHE A 499 42.64 -2.19 -17.82
N VAL A 500 41.71 -2.83 -18.54
CA VAL A 500 41.24 -4.19 -18.22
C VAL A 500 42.08 -5.30 -18.87
N GLY A 501 42.95 -4.95 -19.81
CA GLY A 501 43.81 -5.87 -20.56
C GLY A 501 43.09 -6.68 -21.65
N GLN A 502 41.87 -6.29 -22.05
CA GLN A 502 41.05 -7.01 -23.04
C GLN A 502 40.34 -6.01 -23.95
N SER A 503 40.34 -6.25 -25.26
CA SER A 503 39.63 -5.43 -26.24
C SER A 503 38.12 -5.65 -26.25
N GLU A 504 37.66 -6.77 -25.68
CA GLU A 504 36.25 -7.12 -25.54
C GLU A 504 36.01 -7.75 -24.16
N ILE A 505 34.99 -7.27 -23.44
CA ILE A 505 34.68 -7.74 -22.08
C ILE A 505 33.19 -7.52 -21.77
N SER A 506 32.62 -8.30 -20.85
CA SER A 506 31.25 -8.04 -20.38
C SER A 506 31.22 -6.86 -19.41
N PHE A 507 30.08 -6.16 -19.34
CA PHE A 507 29.92 -5.02 -18.42
C PHE A 507 30.17 -5.43 -16.96
N SER A 508 29.65 -6.58 -16.54
CA SER A 508 29.84 -7.10 -15.18
C SER A 508 31.31 -7.34 -14.85
N THR A 509 32.05 -7.98 -15.75
CA THR A 509 33.48 -8.27 -15.55
C THR A 509 34.34 -7.00 -15.58
N ALA A 510 33.98 -6.00 -16.39
CA ALA A 510 34.67 -4.71 -16.40
C ALA A 510 34.48 -3.96 -15.07
N MET A 511 33.26 -3.99 -14.49
CA MET A 511 32.97 -3.37 -13.19
C MET A 511 33.73 -4.05 -12.06
N GLU A 512 33.82 -5.38 -12.07
CA GLU A 512 34.59 -6.13 -11.08
C GLU A 512 36.07 -5.76 -11.11
N LYS A 513 36.67 -5.61 -12.31
CA LYS A 513 38.06 -5.20 -12.46
C LYS A 513 38.33 -3.79 -11.96
N VAL A 514 37.42 -2.84 -12.24
CA VAL A 514 37.56 -1.47 -11.73
C VAL A 514 37.42 -1.43 -10.21
N LYS A 515 36.44 -2.14 -9.65
CA LYS A 515 36.27 -2.25 -8.21
C LYS A 515 37.50 -2.86 -7.54
N GLN A 516 38.02 -3.96 -8.07
CA GLN A 516 39.22 -4.60 -7.55
C GLN A 516 40.43 -3.67 -7.59
N TYR A 517 40.61 -2.93 -8.68
CA TYR A 517 41.68 -1.92 -8.76
C TYR A 517 41.53 -0.82 -7.70
N THR A 518 40.31 -0.30 -7.49
CA THR A 518 40.01 0.69 -6.45
C THR A 518 40.32 0.16 -5.05
N ASP A 519 39.94 -1.09 -4.77
CA ASP A 519 40.22 -1.77 -3.50
C ASP A 519 41.73 -1.94 -3.29
N ASP A 520 42.46 -2.41 -4.31
CA ASP A 520 43.90 -2.70 -4.24
C ASP A 520 44.78 -1.44 -4.10
N HIS A 521 44.27 -0.27 -4.46
CA HIS A 521 45.00 1.01 -4.43
C HIS A 521 44.47 1.99 -3.38
N ASP A 522 43.59 1.54 -2.46
CA ASP A 522 42.98 2.35 -1.39
C ASP A 522 42.32 3.65 -1.90
N LEU A 523 41.68 3.58 -3.07
CA LEU A 523 41.12 4.75 -3.75
C LEU A 523 39.69 5.09 -3.30
N TRP A 524 39.17 4.43 -2.27
CA TRP A 524 37.88 4.80 -1.67
C TRP A 524 38.04 6.06 -0.83
N ASN A 525 37.11 7.01 -0.98
CA ASN A 525 37.10 8.20 -0.15
C ASN A 525 36.74 7.80 1.31
N PRO A 526 37.64 8.03 2.29
CA PRO A 526 37.40 7.64 3.68
C PRO A 526 36.30 8.47 4.36
N GLU A 527 35.99 9.66 3.83
CA GLU A 527 34.91 10.54 4.34
C GLU A 527 33.56 10.22 3.70
N ASN A 528 33.55 9.60 2.52
CA ASN A 528 32.35 9.15 1.82
C ASN A 528 32.61 7.82 1.10
N ILE A 529 32.24 6.70 1.72
CA ILE A 529 32.48 5.35 1.18
C ILE A 529 31.73 5.04 -0.12
N GLU A 530 30.87 5.95 -0.57
CA GLU A 530 30.24 5.92 -1.89
C GLU A 530 31.05 6.69 -2.95
N GLU A 531 32.27 7.17 -2.68
CA GLU A 531 33.10 7.87 -3.66
C GLU A 531 34.44 7.16 -3.90
N ILE A 532 34.89 7.17 -5.15
CA ILE A 532 36.21 6.75 -5.59
C ILE A 532 37.01 8.00 -5.95
N LEU A 533 38.20 8.14 -5.38
CA LEU A 533 39.18 9.15 -5.74
C LEU A 533 40.00 8.61 -6.91
N CYS A 534 39.88 9.24 -8.09
CA CYS A 534 40.53 8.74 -9.30
C CYS A 534 42.03 9.09 -9.28
N ASP A 535 42.88 8.08 -9.40
CA ASP A 535 44.29 8.26 -9.74
C ASP A 535 44.46 8.51 -11.25
N ASP A 536 45.70 8.72 -11.71
CA ASP A 536 45.97 8.99 -13.13
C ASP A 536 45.46 7.88 -14.06
N ASN A 537 45.44 6.63 -13.60
CA ASN A 537 44.94 5.49 -14.36
C ASN A 537 43.41 5.51 -14.47
N LEU A 538 42.69 5.70 -13.37
CA LEU A 538 41.23 5.81 -13.38
C LEU A 538 40.77 7.06 -14.13
N LYS A 539 41.51 8.17 -14.06
CA LYS A 539 41.26 9.37 -14.87
C LYS A 539 41.25 9.07 -16.38
N THR A 540 42.04 8.11 -16.87
CA THR A 540 42.03 7.75 -18.30
C THR A 540 40.74 7.08 -18.76
N ILE A 541 40.00 6.43 -17.86
CA ILE A 541 38.71 5.77 -18.16
C ILE A 541 37.49 6.58 -17.68
N PHE A 542 37.71 7.62 -16.87
CA PHE A 542 36.69 8.55 -16.36
C PHE A 542 36.87 9.98 -16.87
N ASP A 543 37.40 10.15 -18.08
CA ASP A 543 37.54 11.44 -18.78
C ASP A 543 38.18 12.55 -17.92
N GLY A 544 39.21 12.20 -17.14
CA GLY A 544 39.98 13.14 -16.33
C GLY A 544 39.34 13.54 -15.00
N LYS A 545 38.22 12.94 -14.60
CA LYS A 545 37.56 13.26 -13.33
C LYS A 545 38.42 12.89 -12.13
N GLU A 546 38.50 13.79 -11.15
CA GLU A 546 39.20 13.59 -9.88
C GLU A 546 38.43 12.65 -8.92
N LYS A 547 37.10 12.56 -9.02
CA LYS A 547 36.25 11.74 -8.15
C LYS A 547 35.05 11.17 -8.91
N VAL A 548 34.58 9.97 -8.55
CA VAL A 548 33.37 9.33 -9.11
C VAL A 548 32.56 8.62 -8.01
N VAL A 549 31.23 8.63 -8.10
CA VAL A 549 30.33 8.06 -7.07
C VAL A 549 29.93 6.61 -7.42
N LYS A 550 29.87 5.76 -6.40
CA LYS A 550 29.45 4.36 -6.38
C LYS A 550 27.93 4.27 -6.50
N ALA A 551 27.44 3.48 -7.45
CA ALA A 551 26.01 3.29 -7.63
C ALA A 551 25.42 2.29 -6.62
N THR A 552 24.66 2.76 -5.63
CA THR A 552 23.72 1.96 -4.84
C THR A 552 22.32 2.09 -5.43
N GLY A 553 22.03 1.28 -6.46
CA GLY A 553 20.67 1.13 -6.99
C GLY A 553 20.25 2.20 -8.00
N GLY A 554 20.30 1.83 -9.29
CA GLY A 554 19.34 2.33 -10.28
C GLY A 554 19.27 3.84 -10.55
N GLY A 555 20.40 4.53 -10.71
CA GLY A 555 20.41 5.78 -11.49
C GLY A 555 21.32 6.91 -11.01
N THR A 556 22.62 6.83 -11.31
CA THR A 556 23.38 7.89 -12.03
C THR A 556 24.73 7.29 -12.43
N ILE A 557 24.72 6.57 -13.54
CA ILE A 557 25.92 6.26 -14.30
C ILE A 557 25.87 7.21 -15.50
N GLU A 558 26.63 8.31 -15.45
CA GLU A 558 27.12 8.87 -16.71
C GLU A 558 27.88 7.75 -17.41
N LYS A 559 27.29 7.25 -18.48
CA LYS A 559 27.72 6.14 -19.33
C LYS A 559 29.24 6.02 -19.38
N TRP A 560 29.76 5.00 -18.70
CA TRP A 560 31.18 4.65 -18.70
C TRP A 560 31.57 4.25 -20.13
N GLY A 561 32.18 5.15 -20.91
CA GLY A 561 32.84 4.82 -22.18
C GLY A 561 32.01 4.19 -23.32
N PHE A 562 30.73 3.87 -23.13
CA PHE A 562 29.83 3.38 -24.18
C PHE A 562 29.21 4.57 -24.92
N ASN A 563 30.05 5.31 -25.66
CA ASN A 563 29.53 6.20 -26.71
C ASN A 563 29.18 5.34 -27.92
N ASP A 564 27.88 5.14 -28.18
CA ASP A 564 27.37 4.50 -29.39
C ASP A 564 27.91 5.21 -30.63
N ILE A 565 28.99 4.68 -31.22
CA ILE A 565 29.45 5.06 -32.55
C ILE A 565 28.46 4.41 -33.52
N VAL A 566 27.67 5.25 -34.19
CA VAL A 566 26.71 4.81 -35.19
C VAL A 566 27.23 5.10 -36.58
N LYS A 567 27.03 4.14 -37.50
CA LYS A 567 27.29 4.34 -38.91
C LYS A 567 26.16 5.20 -39.49
N VAL A 568 26.49 6.39 -39.98
CA VAL A 568 25.49 7.37 -40.43
C VAL A 568 25.25 7.25 -41.94
N SER A 569 24.06 7.64 -42.40
CA SER A 569 23.74 7.62 -43.83
C SER A 569 24.67 8.54 -44.62
N GLU A 570 24.92 8.21 -45.89
CA GLU A 570 25.89 8.92 -46.73
C GLU A 570 25.68 10.45 -46.81
N PRO A 571 24.43 10.97 -46.88
CA PRO A 571 24.19 12.41 -46.84
C PRO A 571 24.60 13.06 -45.51
N LEU A 572 24.33 12.38 -44.39
CA LEU A 572 24.71 12.87 -43.06
C LEU A 572 26.22 12.76 -42.86
N ALA A 573 26.86 11.70 -43.38
CA ALA A 573 28.31 11.53 -43.37
C ALA A 573 29.05 12.65 -44.12
N ARG A 574 28.50 13.10 -45.27
CA ARG A 574 29.03 14.26 -46.01
C ARG A 574 28.88 15.57 -45.23
N PHE A 575 27.79 15.72 -44.49
CA PHE A 575 27.52 16.89 -43.65
C PHE A 575 28.41 16.96 -42.40
N VAL A 576 28.59 15.84 -41.69
CA VAL A 576 29.43 15.81 -40.48
C VAL A 576 30.92 15.58 -40.77
N GLY A 577 31.25 15.11 -41.97
CA GLY A 577 32.61 14.88 -42.48
C GLY A 577 33.22 13.51 -42.14
N ARG A 578 32.43 12.56 -41.63
CA ARG A 578 32.86 11.21 -41.19
C ARG A 578 31.71 10.21 -41.35
N SER A 579 32.00 8.95 -41.68
CA SER A 579 30.98 7.89 -41.86
C SER A 579 30.53 7.24 -40.56
N GLU A 580 31.27 7.45 -39.48
CA GLU A 580 31.01 6.91 -38.14
C GLU A 580 31.27 8.02 -37.11
N ILE A 581 30.28 8.29 -36.27
CA ILE A 581 30.30 9.39 -35.29
C ILE A 581 29.41 9.03 -34.10
N SER A 582 29.71 9.55 -32.91
CA SER A 582 28.82 9.36 -31.76
C SER A 582 27.51 10.11 -31.98
N PHE A 583 26.40 9.53 -31.52
CA PHE A 583 25.07 10.13 -31.66
C PHE A 583 25.02 11.57 -31.10
N VAL A 584 25.72 11.81 -29.98
CA VAL A 584 25.81 13.13 -29.34
C VAL A 584 26.60 14.13 -30.19
N ALA A 585 27.71 13.70 -30.80
CA ALA A 585 28.52 14.57 -31.67
C ALA A 585 27.79 14.90 -32.99
N ALA A 586 27.00 13.96 -33.53
CA ALA A 586 26.14 14.23 -34.68
C ALA A 586 25.05 15.25 -34.34
N LEU A 587 24.41 15.12 -33.17
CA LEU A 587 23.37 16.04 -32.71
C LEU A 587 23.91 17.46 -32.47
N ARG A 588 25.12 17.58 -31.92
CA ARG A 588 25.79 18.87 -31.68
C ARG A 588 26.06 19.64 -32.98
N LYS A 589 26.61 18.97 -34.01
CA LYS A 589 26.84 19.60 -35.32
C LYS A 589 25.55 20.02 -36.02
N LEU A 590 24.48 19.24 -35.87
CA LEU A 590 23.16 19.59 -36.40
C LEU A 590 22.60 20.84 -35.71
N LEU A 591 22.76 20.94 -34.39
CA LEU A 591 22.35 22.11 -33.61
C LEU A 591 23.15 23.37 -33.98
N GLU A 592 24.47 23.28 -34.10
CA GLU A 592 25.34 24.39 -34.54
C GLU A 592 24.92 24.92 -35.91
N TYR A 593 24.69 24.05 -36.89
CA TYR A 593 24.21 24.45 -38.21
C TYR A 593 22.83 25.14 -38.18
N THR A 594 21.93 24.69 -37.32
CA THR A 594 20.57 25.25 -37.20
C THR A 594 20.61 26.67 -36.62
N VAL A 595 21.54 26.91 -35.70
CA VAL A 595 21.80 28.24 -35.10
C VAL A 595 22.49 29.15 -36.11
N ASP A 596 23.55 28.69 -36.78
CA ASP A 596 24.30 29.51 -37.73
C ASP A 596 23.47 29.94 -38.96
N HIS A 597 22.45 29.15 -39.32
CA HIS A 597 21.56 29.44 -40.46
C HIS A 597 20.22 30.03 -40.04
N ASN A 598 20.08 30.40 -38.76
CA ASN A 598 18.93 31.10 -38.19
C ASN A 598 17.57 30.42 -38.50
N LEU A 599 17.54 29.10 -38.37
CA LEU A 599 16.38 28.26 -38.73
C LEU A 599 15.37 28.07 -37.57
N LEU A 600 15.42 28.91 -36.53
CA LEU A 600 14.53 28.86 -35.36
C LEU A 600 13.53 30.02 -35.41
N ASP A 601 12.24 29.72 -35.56
CA ASP A 601 11.15 30.70 -35.60
C ASP A 601 10.81 31.22 -34.19
N GLU A 602 10.45 32.51 -34.08
CA GLU A 602 10.21 33.22 -32.82
C GLU A 602 9.03 32.63 -32.03
N GLY A 603 9.33 31.91 -30.94
CA GLY A 603 8.32 31.32 -30.06
C GLY A 603 8.81 30.20 -29.13
N VAL A 604 10.09 29.82 -29.21
CA VAL A 604 10.69 28.83 -28.29
C VAL A 604 11.60 29.54 -27.30
N THR A 605 11.13 29.70 -26.06
CA THR A 605 11.99 30.03 -24.92
C THR A 605 12.89 28.84 -24.61
N LEU A 606 14.21 29.04 -24.71
CA LEU A 606 15.27 28.15 -24.23
C LEU A 606 15.26 28.11 -22.70
N LEU A 607 14.34 27.33 -22.13
CA LEU A 607 14.45 26.85 -20.75
C LEU A 607 14.09 25.36 -20.74
N GLU A 608 15.04 24.58 -20.20
CA GLU A 608 14.93 23.19 -19.75
C GLU A 608 14.99 22.08 -20.82
N PHE A 609 16.11 22.02 -21.54
CA PHE A 609 16.76 20.72 -21.74
C PHE A 609 17.55 20.45 -20.44
N PRO A 610 17.25 19.41 -19.65
CA PRO A 610 18.16 19.04 -18.57
C PRO A 610 19.48 18.64 -19.22
N TRP A 611 20.59 18.91 -18.53
CA TRP A 611 22.00 18.71 -18.93
C TRP A 611 22.71 19.93 -19.57
N VAL A 612 22.67 21.06 -18.84
CA VAL A 612 23.87 21.79 -18.40
C VAL A 612 23.74 22.01 -16.90
#